data_AF-A0AA39IWL2-F1
#
_entry.id   AF-A0AA39IWL2-F1
#
_cell.length_a   1.000
_cell.length_b   1.000
_cell.length_c   1.000
_cell.angle_alpha   90.00
_cell.angle_beta   90.00
_cell.angle_gamma   90.00
#
_symmetry.space_group_name_H-M   'P 1'
#
loop_
_entity.id
_entity.type
_entity.pdbx_description
1 polymer ?
#
loop_
_entity_poly.entity_id
_entity_poly.type
_entity_poly.pdbx_seq_one_letter_code
_entity_poly.pdbx_strand_id
1 'polypeptide(L)'
;MVNATDTDGRLLLLFLYPEPGLGCKKWRPTWAQVMTEPLPTYTIRCSGGVERDDETDEDWFEGPCIEKGHVRGLDVVSAEGVAEDNDSWGELVVEGADGMAHTFSIYVRHRYPIPEDTYVLLGVRAAFSDSSAPYRWVIGRRLPDQRFEKVSVFGTYSGESLQDLGITVYSRHILV
;
A
#
# COMPACT_ATOMS: atom_id res chain seq x y z
N MET A 1 17.80 -9.86 -9.05
CA MET A 1 16.69 -9.90 -10.02
C MET A 1 15.79 -8.67 -9.92
N VAL A 2 15.42 -8.18 -8.72
CA VAL A 2 14.67 -6.91 -8.56
C VAL A 2 15.38 -5.68 -9.16
N ASN A 3 16.71 -5.69 -9.23
CA ASN A 3 17.48 -4.63 -9.90
C ASN A 3 17.31 -4.62 -11.44
N ALA A 4 16.83 -5.72 -12.04
CA ALA A 4 16.55 -5.84 -13.47
C ALA A 4 15.05 -5.70 -13.79
N THR A 5 14.21 -5.54 -12.76
CA THR A 5 12.80 -5.23 -12.91
C THR A 5 12.67 -3.77 -13.33
N ASP A 6 11.81 -3.51 -14.30
CA ASP A 6 11.45 -2.16 -14.74
C ASP A 6 10.69 -1.39 -13.64
N THR A 7 10.48 -0.11 -13.87
CA THR A 7 9.78 0.80 -12.96
C THR A 7 8.39 0.28 -12.58
N ASP A 8 7.69 -0.31 -13.55
CA ASP A 8 6.35 -0.88 -13.39
C ASP A 8 6.37 -2.15 -12.54
N GLY A 9 7.28 -3.09 -12.80
CA GLY A 9 7.37 -4.30 -12.01
C GLY A 9 7.76 -4.01 -10.56
N ARG A 10 8.58 -2.98 -10.28
CA ARG A 10 8.85 -2.56 -8.90
C ARG A 10 7.63 -1.95 -8.20
N LEU A 11 6.78 -1.22 -8.94
CA LEU A 11 5.51 -0.74 -8.41
C LEU A 11 4.62 -1.92 -7.99
N LEU A 12 4.56 -2.99 -8.79
CA LEU A 12 3.83 -4.20 -8.42
C LEU A 12 4.38 -4.81 -7.12
N LEU A 13 5.70 -4.89 -6.97
CA LEU A 13 6.32 -5.43 -5.74
C LEU A 13 5.92 -4.62 -4.49
N LEU A 14 5.85 -3.30 -4.60
CA LEU A 14 5.48 -2.40 -3.50
C LEU A 14 4.01 -2.56 -3.09
N PHE A 15 3.09 -2.60 -4.06
CA PHE A 15 1.65 -2.52 -3.83
C PHE A 15 0.89 -3.86 -3.82
N LEU A 16 1.51 -4.96 -4.26
CA LEU A 16 0.87 -6.28 -4.32
C LEU A 16 1.23 -7.20 -3.15
N TYR A 17 2.46 -7.13 -2.69
CA TYR A 17 2.94 -8.04 -1.65
C TYR A 17 2.62 -7.45 -0.28
N PRO A 18 1.92 -8.18 0.60
CA PRO A 18 1.55 -7.67 1.91
C PRO A 18 2.74 -7.58 2.84
N GLU A 19 3.56 -8.60 2.89
CA GLU A 19 4.64 -8.65 3.86
C GLU A 19 5.78 -7.68 3.50
N PRO A 20 6.43 -7.07 4.51
CA PRO A 20 7.71 -6.44 4.30
C PRO A 20 8.77 -7.51 3.99
N GLY A 21 9.73 -7.12 3.18
CA GLY A 21 10.94 -7.88 2.96
C GLY A 21 11.93 -7.80 4.11
N LEU A 22 13.16 -8.17 3.77
CA LEU A 22 14.27 -8.24 4.72
C LEU A 22 15.38 -7.23 4.37
N GLY A 23 16.20 -6.90 5.38
CA GLY A 23 17.39 -6.08 5.21
C GLY A 23 17.09 -4.59 5.08
N CYS A 24 17.88 -3.89 4.27
CA CYS A 24 17.78 -2.44 4.03
C CYS A 24 16.76 -2.06 2.95
N LYS A 25 16.10 -3.06 2.33
CA LYS A 25 15.08 -2.88 1.28
C LYS A 25 13.80 -3.67 1.63
N LYS A 26 13.27 -3.45 2.83
CA LYS A 26 12.01 -4.00 3.36
C LYS A 26 10.79 -3.71 2.50
N TRP A 27 10.79 -2.69 1.64
CA TRP A 27 9.69 -2.50 0.69
C TRP A 27 9.61 -3.64 -0.35
N ARG A 28 10.74 -4.30 -0.63
CA ARG A 28 10.87 -5.36 -1.62
C ARG A 28 10.53 -6.72 -1.00
N PRO A 29 9.63 -7.52 -1.58
CA PRO A 29 9.42 -8.88 -1.10
C PRO A 29 10.68 -9.72 -1.30
N THR A 30 10.86 -10.70 -0.42
CA THR A 30 11.87 -11.74 -0.54
C THR A 30 11.54 -12.70 -1.68
N TRP A 31 12.54 -13.47 -2.12
CA TRP A 31 12.32 -14.50 -3.14
C TRP A 31 11.33 -15.58 -2.68
N ALA A 32 11.32 -15.90 -1.38
CA ALA A 32 10.36 -16.84 -0.82
C ALA A 32 8.93 -16.32 -1.01
N GLN A 33 8.65 -15.09 -0.58
CA GLN A 33 7.33 -14.45 -0.73
C GLN A 33 6.86 -14.45 -2.20
N VAL A 34 7.74 -14.07 -3.14
CA VAL A 34 7.43 -14.08 -4.58
C VAL A 34 7.06 -15.47 -5.12
N MET A 35 7.65 -16.53 -4.57
CA MET A 35 7.45 -17.90 -5.06
C MET A 35 6.31 -18.64 -4.37
N THR A 36 5.94 -18.23 -3.15
CA THR A 36 4.95 -18.95 -2.33
C THR A 36 3.60 -18.26 -2.26
N GLU A 37 3.57 -16.94 -2.41
CA GLU A 37 2.33 -16.19 -2.32
C GLU A 37 1.64 -16.12 -3.69
N PRO A 38 0.32 -16.33 -3.74
CA PRO A 38 -0.42 -16.15 -4.98
C PRO A 38 -0.31 -14.68 -5.39
N LEU A 39 0.17 -14.44 -6.62
CA LEU A 39 0.13 -13.12 -7.21
C LEU A 39 -1.33 -12.65 -7.23
N PRO A 40 -1.62 -11.43 -6.75
CA PRO A 40 -2.98 -10.94 -6.82
C PRO A 40 -3.45 -10.87 -8.28
N THR A 41 -4.67 -11.33 -8.54
CA THR A 41 -5.24 -11.51 -9.89
C THR A 41 -5.59 -10.21 -10.63
N TYR A 42 -5.21 -9.05 -10.09
CA TYR A 42 -5.56 -7.76 -10.68
C TYR A 42 -4.38 -7.17 -11.47
N THR A 43 -4.71 -6.61 -12.63
CA THR A 43 -3.80 -5.77 -13.40
C THR A 43 -3.77 -4.38 -12.81
N ILE A 44 -2.69 -4.06 -12.09
CA ILE A 44 -2.33 -2.67 -11.83
C ILE A 44 -1.82 -2.11 -13.16
N ARG A 45 -2.60 -1.24 -13.80
CA ARG A 45 -2.08 -0.28 -14.79
C ARG A 45 -2.01 1.06 -14.09
N CYS A 46 -0.83 1.62 -13.91
CA CYS A 46 -0.69 2.92 -13.25
C CYS A 46 0.20 3.84 -14.07
N SER A 47 -0.09 5.13 -13.98
CA SER A 47 0.83 6.18 -14.41
C SER A 47 1.77 6.46 -13.22
N GLY A 48 2.89 5.77 -13.15
CA GLY A 48 3.88 5.91 -12.08
C GLY A 48 4.75 4.67 -11.94
N GLY A 49 5.87 4.79 -11.22
CA GLY A 49 6.82 3.71 -11.03
C GLY A 49 7.63 3.90 -9.77
N VAL A 50 8.30 2.83 -9.34
CA VAL A 50 9.35 2.95 -8.32
C VAL A 50 10.67 3.15 -9.05
N GLU A 51 11.18 4.37 -8.95
CA GLU A 51 12.41 4.81 -9.57
C GLU A 51 13.61 4.47 -8.69
N ARG A 52 14.78 4.35 -9.32
CA ARG A 52 16.04 4.09 -8.63
C ARG A 52 17.05 5.17 -8.97
N ASP A 53 17.72 5.66 -7.95
CA ASP A 53 18.95 6.42 -8.08
C ASP A 53 20.16 5.46 -8.12
N ASP A 54 20.86 5.42 -9.25
CA ASP A 54 22.01 4.53 -9.43
C ASP A 54 23.26 4.98 -8.66
N GLU A 55 23.33 6.25 -8.23
CA GLU A 55 24.46 6.78 -7.46
C GLU A 55 24.32 6.45 -5.98
N THR A 56 23.12 6.62 -5.43
CA THR A 56 22.85 6.42 -3.99
C THR A 56 22.28 5.04 -3.67
N ASP A 57 21.92 4.25 -4.68
CA ASP A 57 21.17 2.99 -4.59
C ASP A 57 19.79 3.13 -3.91
N GLU A 58 19.24 4.35 -3.89
CA GLU A 58 17.96 4.64 -3.26
C GLU A 58 16.79 4.41 -4.22
N ASP A 59 15.74 3.77 -3.71
CA ASP A 59 14.48 3.62 -4.43
C ASP A 59 13.49 4.68 -3.94
N TRP A 60 12.70 5.25 -4.84
CA TRP A 60 11.66 6.20 -4.45
C TRP A 60 10.36 6.01 -5.23
N PHE A 61 9.26 6.36 -4.58
CA PHE A 61 7.94 6.43 -5.16
C PHE A 61 7.41 7.84 -5.06
N GLU A 62 6.71 8.30 -6.10
CA GLU A 62 6.00 9.57 -6.09
C GLU A 62 4.55 9.34 -6.49
N GLY A 63 3.65 9.80 -5.65
CA GLY A 63 2.22 9.55 -5.82
C GLY A 63 1.37 10.17 -4.71
N PRO A 64 0.05 9.91 -4.73
CA PRO A 64 -0.84 10.25 -3.63
C PRO A 64 -0.34 9.73 -2.29
N CYS A 65 -0.35 10.58 -1.28
CA CYS A 65 0.11 10.29 0.07
C CYS A 65 -0.92 10.80 1.09
N ILE A 66 -1.11 10.03 2.15
CA ILE A 66 -1.77 10.44 3.39
C ILE A 66 -0.73 10.31 4.49
N GLU A 67 -0.36 11.43 5.12
CA GLU A 67 0.70 11.43 6.14
C GLU A 67 0.26 10.80 7.47
N LYS A 68 -1.04 10.82 7.78
CA LYS A 68 -1.61 10.24 9.01
C LYS A 68 -2.96 9.58 8.73
N GLY A 69 -2.96 8.26 8.62
CA GLY A 69 -4.19 7.47 8.61
C GLY A 69 -4.16 6.43 9.73
N HIS A 70 -5.17 6.46 10.59
CA HIS A 70 -5.34 5.48 11.66
C HIS A 70 -6.05 4.25 11.09
N VAL A 71 -5.37 3.11 11.08
CA VAL A 71 -5.89 1.84 10.57
C VAL A 71 -6.32 0.99 11.76
N ARG A 72 -7.52 0.39 11.70
CA ARG A 72 -8.03 -0.51 12.76
C ARG A 72 -8.86 -1.65 12.19
N GLY A 73 -9.02 -2.73 12.97
CA GLY A 73 -9.84 -3.89 12.62
C GLY A 73 -9.17 -4.92 11.70
N LEU A 74 -7.86 -4.84 11.50
CA LEU A 74 -7.07 -5.77 10.66
C LEU A 74 -5.96 -6.49 11.43
N ASP A 75 -5.95 -6.40 12.76
CA ASP A 75 -4.89 -6.86 13.66
C ASP A 75 -4.97 -8.37 13.98
N VAL A 76 -6.15 -8.98 13.82
CA VAL A 76 -6.38 -10.41 14.07
C VAL A 76 -6.52 -11.18 12.77
N VAL A 77 -5.69 -12.21 12.58
CA VAL A 77 -5.87 -13.19 11.51
C VAL A 77 -7.08 -14.05 11.87
N SER A 78 -8.20 -13.92 11.15
CA SER A 78 -9.38 -14.77 11.35
C SER A 78 -8.97 -16.25 11.30
N ALA A 79 -9.11 -16.93 12.44
CA ALA A 79 -8.76 -18.33 12.60
C ALA A 79 -9.82 -19.27 12.01
N GLU A 80 -11.00 -18.76 11.64
CA GLU A 80 -12.08 -19.54 11.06
C GLU A 80 -11.96 -19.69 9.53
N GLY A 81 -11.57 -20.90 9.12
CA GLY A 81 -12.32 -21.68 8.14
C GLY A 81 -12.40 -21.17 6.70
N VAL A 82 -11.53 -21.72 5.84
CA VAL A 82 -11.77 -22.12 4.43
C VAL A 82 -12.96 -21.46 3.71
N ALA A 83 -12.74 -20.25 3.18
CA ALA A 83 -13.47 -19.77 2.01
C ALA A 83 -12.50 -18.97 1.14
N GLU A 84 -12.48 -19.26 -0.15
CA GLU A 84 -11.58 -18.68 -1.16
C GLU A 84 -11.85 -17.18 -1.43
N ASP A 85 -12.84 -16.58 -0.74
CA ASP A 85 -13.35 -15.21 -0.94
C ASP A 85 -13.50 -14.41 0.38
N ASN A 86 -12.71 -14.71 1.42
CA ASN A 86 -12.79 -14.00 2.70
C ASN A 86 -11.93 -12.73 2.70
N ASP A 87 -12.36 -11.70 1.97
CA ASP A 87 -11.84 -10.33 2.13
C ASP A 87 -11.98 -9.95 3.62
N SER A 88 -10.87 -9.66 4.30
CA SER A 88 -10.91 -9.15 5.68
C SER A 88 -11.10 -7.65 5.64
N TRP A 89 -11.98 -7.13 6.48
CA TRP A 89 -12.41 -5.74 6.48
C TRP A 89 -11.93 -5.01 7.70
N GLY A 90 -11.55 -3.75 7.52
CA GLY A 90 -11.21 -2.85 8.59
C GLY A 90 -11.63 -1.42 8.26
N GLU A 91 -11.10 -0.49 9.02
CA GLU A 91 -11.41 0.93 8.87
C GLU A 91 -10.13 1.75 8.78
N LEU A 92 -10.17 2.75 7.89
CA LEU A 92 -9.19 3.82 7.82
C LEU A 92 -9.86 5.10 8.31
N VAL A 93 -9.33 5.68 9.38
CA VAL A 93 -9.76 6.97 9.90
C VAL A 93 -8.73 8.02 9.53
N VAL A 94 -9.16 9.10 8.89
CA VAL A 94 -8.31 10.19 8.40
C VAL A 94 -8.92 11.53 8.74
N GLU A 95 -8.09 12.49 9.14
CA GLU A 95 -8.55 13.86 9.34
C GLU A 95 -8.60 14.61 8.01
N GLY A 96 -9.77 15.16 7.68
CA GLY A 96 -10.01 15.98 6.52
C GLY A 96 -9.39 17.36 6.63
N ALA A 97 -9.32 18.08 5.51
CA ALA A 97 -8.87 19.47 5.49
C ALA A 97 -9.81 20.42 6.28
N ASP A 98 -11.03 19.99 6.54
CA ASP A 98 -12.02 20.65 7.39
C ASP A 98 -11.81 20.39 8.90
N GLY A 99 -10.83 19.57 9.27
CA GLY A 99 -10.56 19.14 10.65
C GLY A 99 -11.50 18.02 11.14
N MET A 100 -12.33 17.44 10.28
CA MET A 100 -13.25 16.37 10.64
C MET A 100 -12.63 14.99 10.36
N ALA A 101 -12.87 14.04 11.25
CA ALA A 101 -12.47 12.66 11.01
C ALA A 101 -13.43 11.99 10.03
N HIS A 102 -12.88 11.45 8.94
CA HIS A 102 -13.57 10.62 7.97
C HIS A 102 -13.16 9.16 8.16
N THR A 103 -14.13 8.25 8.09
CA THR A 103 -13.90 6.81 8.21
C THR A 103 -14.23 6.13 6.89
N PHE A 104 -13.30 5.34 6.37
CA PHE A 104 -13.43 4.60 5.12
C PHE A 104 -13.34 3.11 5.39
N SER A 105 -14.17 2.34 4.69
CA SER A 105 -14.05 0.87 4.71
C SER A 105 -12.86 0.44 3.87
N ILE A 106 -11.98 -0.38 4.46
CA ILE A 106 -10.79 -0.93 3.79
C ILE A 106 -10.85 -2.45 3.79
N TYR A 107 -10.22 -3.08 2.80
CA TYR A 107 -10.19 -4.54 2.67
C TYR A 107 -8.80 -5.07 2.36
N VAL A 108 -8.52 -6.29 2.83
CA VAL A 108 -7.31 -7.05 2.52
C VAL A 108 -7.64 -8.45 2.00
N ARG A 109 -6.82 -8.93 1.06
CA ARG A 109 -6.91 -10.27 0.44
C ARG A 109 -5.80 -11.21 0.88
N HIS A 110 -5.12 -10.86 1.96
CA HIS A 110 -3.99 -11.61 2.50
C HIS A 110 -4.22 -11.90 3.97
N ARG A 111 -3.46 -12.86 4.49
CA ARG A 111 -3.52 -13.27 5.90
C ARG A 111 -2.52 -12.55 6.80
N TYR A 112 -1.66 -11.70 6.22
CA TYR A 112 -0.73 -10.91 7.00
C TYR A 112 -1.50 -9.86 7.83
N PRO A 113 -1.42 -9.91 9.18
CA PRO A 113 -2.16 -8.97 10.03
C PRO A 113 -1.56 -7.57 9.91
N ILE A 114 -2.43 -6.57 9.99
CA ILE A 114 -2.06 -5.16 10.04
C ILE A 114 -2.36 -4.64 11.45
N PRO A 115 -1.35 -4.38 12.29
CA PRO A 115 -1.59 -3.85 13.62
C PRO A 115 -2.34 -2.53 13.59
N GLU A 116 -3.24 -2.33 14.55
CA GLU A 116 -3.88 -1.03 14.73
C GLU A 116 -2.84 0.03 15.13
N ASP A 117 -2.69 1.05 14.29
CA ASP A 117 -1.72 2.14 14.46
C ASP A 117 -2.03 3.28 13.48
N THR A 118 -1.33 4.40 13.64
CA THR A 118 -1.29 5.47 12.65
C THR A 118 -0.12 5.26 11.69
N TYR A 119 -0.43 5.21 10.40
CA TYR A 119 0.53 4.99 9.33
C TYR A 119 0.59 6.16 8.36
N VAL A 120 1.69 6.20 7.60
CA VAL A 120 1.77 6.92 6.32
C VAL A 120 1.24 5.98 5.24
N LEU A 121 0.43 6.49 4.32
CA LEU A 121 -0.16 5.70 3.24
C LEU A 121 0.26 6.28 1.91
N LEU A 122 0.81 5.45 1.02
CA LEU A 122 1.09 5.80 -0.36
C LEU A 122 0.06 5.09 -1.23
N GLY A 123 -0.57 5.83 -2.13
CA GLY A 123 -1.70 5.39 -2.91
C GLY A 123 -1.37 5.23 -4.38
N VAL A 124 -2.01 4.26 -5.01
CA VAL A 124 -2.03 4.14 -6.45
C VAL A 124 -3.43 3.76 -6.93
N ARG A 125 -3.89 4.42 -7.99
CA ARG A 125 -5.18 4.11 -8.61
C ARG A 125 -4.99 3.01 -9.64
N ALA A 126 -5.73 1.91 -9.53
CA ALA A 126 -5.77 0.93 -10.61
C ALA A 126 -6.37 1.58 -11.87
N ALA A 127 -5.74 1.46 -13.04
CA ALA A 127 -6.39 1.89 -14.28
C ALA A 127 -7.29 0.76 -14.80
N PHE A 128 -8.53 0.77 -14.33
CA PHE A 128 -9.63 0.18 -15.09
C PHE A 128 -10.18 1.23 -16.06
N SER A 129 -10.84 0.77 -17.13
CA SER A 129 -11.55 1.61 -18.09
C SER A 129 -12.81 2.27 -17.51
N ASP A 130 -13.15 1.97 -16.26
CA ASP A 130 -14.34 2.44 -15.58
C ASP A 130 -13.96 3.22 -14.31
N SER A 131 -14.75 4.24 -13.96
CA SER A 131 -14.48 5.18 -12.86
C SER A 131 -14.55 4.53 -11.46
N SER A 132 -14.90 3.23 -11.40
CA SER A 132 -15.06 2.42 -10.19
C SER A 132 -13.78 1.72 -9.72
N ALA A 133 -12.64 2.01 -10.34
CA ALA A 133 -11.37 1.35 -10.04
C ALA A 133 -10.98 1.46 -8.54
N PRO A 134 -10.70 0.34 -7.86
CA PRO A 134 -10.27 0.38 -6.47
C PRO A 134 -8.91 1.08 -6.36
N TYR A 135 -8.73 1.81 -5.26
CA TYR A 135 -7.40 2.30 -4.88
C TYR A 135 -6.65 1.21 -4.14
N ARG A 136 -5.35 1.14 -4.39
CA ARG A 136 -4.42 0.32 -3.64
C ARG A 136 -3.54 1.24 -2.81
N TRP A 137 -3.37 0.87 -1.56
CA TRP A 137 -2.56 1.61 -0.60
C TRP A 137 -1.46 0.70 -0.09
N VAL A 138 -0.25 1.22 -0.04
CA VAL A 138 0.81 0.67 0.80
C VAL A 138 0.89 1.52 2.06
N ILE A 139 0.91 0.87 3.21
CA ILE A 139 1.08 1.52 4.51
C ILE A 139 2.49 1.31 5.02
N GLY A 140 2.99 2.31 5.73
CA GLY A 140 4.33 2.26 6.28
C GLY A 140 4.54 3.24 7.41
N ARG A 141 5.70 3.13 8.04
CA ARG A 141 6.15 4.01 9.10
C ARG A 141 7.17 5.00 8.54
N ARG A 142 7.12 6.22 9.06
CA ARG A 142 8.16 7.21 8.81
C ARG A 142 9.32 6.95 9.76
N LEU A 143 10.49 6.65 9.21
CA LEU A 143 11.72 6.54 9.97
C LEU A 143 12.23 7.94 10.39
N PRO A 144 13.11 8.05 11.41
CA PRO A 144 13.65 9.33 11.86
C PRO A 144 14.34 10.14 10.75
N ASP A 145 14.91 9.46 9.75
CA ASP A 145 15.55 10.05 8.57
C ASP A 145 14.58 10.33 7.41
N GLN A 146 13.27 10.34 7.70
CA GLN A 146 12.17 10.61 6.78
C GLN A 146 11.90 9.55 5.71
N ARG A 147 12.62 8.41 5.72
CA ARG A 147 12.33 7.31 4.80
C ARG A 147 11.05 6.57 5.16
N PHE A 148 10.43 5.98 4.16
CA PHE A 148 9.22 5.19 4.28
C PHE A 148 9.57 3.71 4.43
N GLU A 149 9.31 3.15 5.61
CA GLU A 149 9.44 1.72 5.86
C GLU A 149 8.09 1.04 5.68
N LYS A 150 7.99 0.14 4.69
CA LYS A 150 6.75 -0.60 4.40
C LYS A 150 6.33 -1.48 5.58
N VAL A 151 5.03 -1.48 5.87
CA VAL A 151 4.37 -2.38 6.83
C VAL A 151 3.47 -3.37 6.12
N SER A 152 2.53 -2.90 5.29
CA SER A 152 1.58 -3.77 4.58
C SER A 152 0.88 -3.06 3.41
N VAL A 153 -0.11 -3.70 2.79
CA VAL A 153 -0.94 -3.14 1.72
C VAL A 153 -2.43 -3.38 1.97
N PHE A 154 -3.32 -2.54 1.45
CA PHE A 154 -4.76 -2.80 1.44
C PHE A 154 -5.45 -2.14 0.24
N GLY A 155 -6.73 -2.44 0.03
CA GLY A 155 -7.57 -1.80 -0.97
C GLY A 155 -8.67 -0.94 -0.36
N THR A 156 -9.11 0.07 -1.11
CA THR A 156 -10.37 0.80 -0.85
C THR A 156 -11.24 0.80 -2.10
N TYR A 157 -12.56 0.79 -1.91
CA TYR A 157 -13.51 0.90 -3.02
C TYR A 157 -13.75 2.38 -3.36
N SER A 158 -13.93 2.67 -4.65
CA SER A 158 -13.94 4.02 -5.22
C SER A 158 -15.15 4.89 -4.84
N GLY A 159 -16.12 4.36 -4.08
CA GLY A 159 -17.35 5.08 -3.73
C GLY A 159 -17.13 6.29 -2.81
N GLU A 160 -16.00 6.32 -2.10
CA GLU A 160 -15.62 7.37 -1.15
C GLU A 160 -14.18 7.83 -1.50
N SER A 161 -14.05 8.70 -2.52
CA SER A 161 -12.73 9.11 -3.01
C SER A 161 -12.01 10.00 -1.98
N LEU A 162 -10.98 9.43 -1.34
CA LEU A 162 -10.02 10.15 -0.48
C LEU A 162 -9.41 11.38 -1.16
N GLN A 163 -9.30 11.38 -2.50
CA GLN A 163 -8.81 12.50 -3.28
C GLN A 163 -9.83 13.65 -3.35
N ASP A 164 -11.12 13.32 -3.46
CA ASP A 164 -12.20 14.32 -3.61
C ASP A 164 -12.38 15.14 -2.33
N LEU A 165 -11.99 14.56 -1.19
CA LEU A 165 -11.96 15.21 0.12
C LEU A 165 -10.69 16.06 0.35
N GLY A 166 -9.78 16.10 -0.62
CA GLY A 166 -8.52 16.86 -0.52
C GLY A 166 -7.56 16.33 0.54
N ILE A 167 -7.73 15.07 0.97
CA ILE A 167 -6.94 14.46 2.04
C ILE A 167 -5.56 14.04 1.53
N THR A 168 -5.47 13.68 0.25
CA THR A 168 -4.23 13.20 -0.36
C THR A 168 -3.37 14.33 -0.89
N VAL A 169 -2.08 14.32 -0.57
CA VAL A 169 -1.06 15.19 -1.18
C VAL A 169 -0.21 14.39 -2.15
N TYR A 170 0.31 15.02 -3.21
CA TYR A 170 1.26 14.35 -4.10
C TYR A 170 2.68 14.58 -3.57
N SER A 171 3.40 13.52 -3.23
CA SER A 171 4.73 13.63 -2.62
C SER A 171 5.66 12.48 -3.00
N ARG A 172 6.96 12.76 -2.96
CA ARG A 172 8.04 11.79 -3.19
C ARG A 172 8.53 11.18 -1.87
N HIS A 173 8.65 9.86 -1.83
CA HIS A 173 9.08 9.09 -0.66
C HIS A 173 10.23 8.16 -1.02
N ILE A 174 11.34 8.26 -0.27
CA ILE A 174 12.44 7.29 -0.34
C ILE A 174 11.98 6.03 0.41
N LEU A 175 12.09 4.88 -0.25
CA LEU A 175 11.61 3.60 0.24
C LEU A 175 12.73 2.83 0.94
N VAL A 176 12.39 2.25 2.09
CA VAL A 176 13.19 1.26 2.81
C VAL A 176 12.43 -0.03 2.81
#